data_AF-A0A316ZG15-F1
#
_entry.id   AF-A0A316ZG15-F1
#
_cell.length_a   1.000
_cell.length_b   1.000
_cell.length_c   1.000
_cell.angle_alpha   90.00
_cell.angle_beta   90.00
_cell.angle_gamma   90.00
#
_symmetry.space_group_name_H-M   'P 1'
#
loop_
_entity.id
_entity.type
_entity.pdbx_description
1 polymer ?
#
loop_
_entity_poly.entity_id
_entity_poly.type
_entity_poly.pdbx_seq_one_letter_code
_entity_poly.pdbx_strand_id
1 'polypeptide(L)'
;MQPCSPSIPCHGHQLGHRSAARCGCEPRSPRTSRPLTPALADAALGADEDWNVYDDFNNAAPLSAAGSRSMIAGVTGAGGGAASAGRPSGDGYWGPQGGSRNARNSRGSALLDASAFGFDAQTSDPRVVGDQPMPSSPSYAYGGNYGGYAAAPPDTPGSYAGKETGEGIELITVPALGTEYTDEERRMMKGRERRKSKLAKKKNRIGRSTGKWARGETKLCGWLSPRLAVFLAFGILILLGITLYFVIPRVPTFAFFSAQPLLAVPNAGSMSTTYTPTRSFAMRMNISLAGDNRGGYIPSSATDLDIKVYSLSTRKLVGEGKMDSQTFPGKKRTQFLFPIDFSYTSLNATASGDSTFQEFYQACGHKVPGTARPTLNLAVSLTMKITGLIGRKGASTQLNSIECPFELDSDQ
;
A
#
# COMPACT_ATOMS: atom_id res chain seq x y z
N MET A 1 22.67 27.29 46.01
CA MET A 1 23.80 28.10 45.50
C MET A 1 25.09 27.46 45.98
N GLN A 2 25.78 26.71 45.10
CA GLN A 2 27.09 26.12 45.35
C GLN A 2 28.05 26.70 44.30
N PRO A 3 29.27 27.13 44.69
CA PRO A 3 30.17 27.84 43.80
C PRO A 3 30.94 26.88 42.87
N CYS A 4 31.01 27.27 41.60
CA CYS A 4 31.84 26.65 40.57
C CYS A 4 33.33 26.88 40.85
N SER A 5 34.15 25.84 40.68
CA SER A 5 35.62 25.93 40.72
C SER A 5 36.19 26.50 39.41
N PRO A 6 37.34 27.21 39.46
CA PRO A 6 37.92 27.89 38.32
C PRO A 6 38.77 26.97 37.43
N SER A 7 38.79 27.34 36.16
CA SER A 7 39.53 26.78 35.03
C SER A 7 41.05 26.93 35.16
N ILE A 8 41.77 25.89 34.70
CA ILE A 8 43.23 25.87 34.57
C ILE A 8 43.62 26.36 33.15
N PRO A 9 44.56 27.30 32.99
CA PRO A 9 45.06 27.70 31.68
C PRO A 9 46.18 26.77 31.18
N CYS A 10 46.03 26.24 29.97
CA CYS A 10 47.09 25.50 29.28
C CYS A 10 48.03 26.49 28.56
N HIS A 11 49.27 26.57 29.04
CA HIS A 11 50.37 27.25 28.35
C HIS A 11 50.84 26.41 27.16
N GLY A 12 50.83 26.99 25.96
CA GLY A 12 51.40 26.40 24.75
C GLY A 12 52.92 26.60 24.70
N HIS A 13 53.66 25.52 24.46
CA HIS A 13 55.07 25.55 24.11
C HIS A 13 55.24 24.87 22.74
N GLN A 14 55.76 25.61 21.77
CA GLN A 14 56.27 25.09 20.50
C GLN A 14 57.55 24.29 20.76
N LEU A 15 57.70 23.14 20.09
CA LEU A 15 58.86 22.77 19.25
C LEU A 15 58.82 21.27 18.88
N GLY A 16 58.92 20.99 17.58
CA GLY A 16 59.90 20.04 17.04
C GLY A 16 59.68 18.52 17.16
N HIS A 17 59.42 17.92 15.99
CA HIS A 17 59.97 16.64 15.51
C HIS A 17 59.52 15.27 16.08
N ARG A 18 59.02 14.47 15.11
CA ARG A 18 59.21 13.02 14.85
C ARG A 18 58.53 11.97 15.76
N SER A 19 57.91 11.04 15.03
CA SER A 19 57.68 9.61 15.33
C SER A 19 56.71 9.19 16.43
N ALA A 20 55.59 8.64 15.96
CA ALA A 20 54.98 7.38 16.36
C ALA A 20 54.92 7.03 17.86
N ALA A 21 53.73 7.19 18.45
CA ALA A 21 53.21 6.26 19.45
C ALA A 21 51.67 6.28 19.42
N ARG A 22 51.06 5.12 19.16
CA ARG A 22 49.65 4.86 19.45
C ARG A 22 49.47 4.84 20.96
N CYS A 23 48.77 5.82 21.52
CA CYS A 23 48.21 5.73 22.87
C CYS A 23 46.71 5.48 22.76
N GLY A 24 46.31 4.22 22.89
CA GLY A 24 44.93 3.85 23.14
C GLY A 24 44.59 4.13 24.60
N CYS A 25 43.70 5.10 24.83
CA CYS A 25 43.03 5.27 26.12
C CYS A 25 41.64 4.66 25.99
N GLU A 26 41.53 3.42 26.45
CA GLU A 26 40.27 2.69 26.64
C GLU A 26 39.57 3.25 27.89
N PRO A 27 38.33 3.77 27.79
CA PRO A 27 37.60 4.24 28.96
C PRO A 27 37.15 3.04 29.82
N ARG A 28 37.72 2.99 31.02
CA ARG A 28 37.41 2.06 32.10
C ARG A 28 35.94 2.18 32.50
N SER A 29 35.15 1.16 32.17
CA SER A 29 33.74 1.02 32.56
C SER A 29 33.59 1.01 34.09
N PRO A 30 32.71 1.83 34.69
CA PRO A 30 32.41 1.74 36.11
C PRO A 30 31.55 0.50 36.41
N ARG A 31 31.90 -0.05 37.57
CA ARG A 31 31.52 -1.33 38.17
C ARG A 31 30.02 -1.41 38.45
N THR A 32 29.49 -2.57 38.10
CA THR A 32 28.19 -3.16 38.45
C THR A 32 27.86 -3.01 39.94
N SER A 33 26.77 -2.31 40.25
CA SER A 33 26.07 -2.42 41.53
C SER A 33 24.71 -3.11 41.31
N ARG A 34 24.43 -4.07 42.20
CA ARG A 34 23.35 -5.07 42.22
C ARG A 34 21.93 -4.50 41.99
N PRO A 35 21.01 -5.31 41.41
CA PRO A 35 19.58 -5.01 41.41
C PRO A 35 18.95 -5.38 42.76
N LEU A 36 18.31 -4.39 43.39
CA LEU A 36 17.31 -4.59 44.44
C LEU A 36 15.96 -4.83 43.78
N THR A 37 15.41 -6.01 43.99
CA THR A 37 13.98 -6.33 43.80
C THR A 37 13.12 -5.51 44.75
N PRO A 38 12.00 -4.94 44.28
CA PRO A 38 10.83 -4.75 45.12
C PRO A 38 9.69 -5.68 44.69
N ALA A 39 8.97 -6.09 45.73
CA ALA A 39 7.92 -7.07 45.75
C ALA A 39 6.64 -6.63 45.03
N LEU A 40 5.89 -7.66 44.64
CA LEU A 40 4.43 -7.75 44.57
C LEU A 40 3.66 -6.58 45.19
N ALA A 41 2.79 -5.98 44.38
CA ALA A 41 1.51 -5.46 44.83
C ALA A 41 0.47 -5.74 43.74
N ASP A 42 -0.27 -6.83 43.91
CA ASP A 42 -1.54 -7.09 43.24
C ASP A 42 -2.57 -6.08 43.77
N ALA A 43 -3.13 -5.26 42.88
CA ALA A 43 -4.31 -4.47 43.19
C ALA A 43 -5.21 -4.30 41.95
N ALA A 44 -6.38 -4.93 42.06
CA ALA A 44 -7.68 -4.53 41.51
C ALA A 44 -7.80 -4.37 39.98
N LEU A 45 -8.34 -5.46 39.41
CA LEU A 45 -9.18 -5.52 38.21
C LEU A 45 -10.20 -4.37 38.18
N GLY A 46 -9.94 -3.34 37.37
CA GLY A 46 -10.99 -2.55 36.75
C GLY A 46 -11.36 -3.25 35.45
N ALA A 47 -12.64 -3.53 35.23
CA ALA A 47 -13.10 -4.13 33.99
C ALA A 47 -12.90 -3.15 32.83
N ASP A 48 -11.88 -3.40 32.01
CA ASP A 48 -11.68 -2.71 30.74
C ASP A 48 -12.87 -3.03 29.84
N GLU A 49 -13.70 -2.02 29.61
CA GLU A 49 -14.70 -2.04 28.54
C GLU A 49 -13.97 -2.25 27.22
N ASP A 50 -14.16 -3.44 26.64
CA ASP A 50 -13.71 -3.82 25.30
C ASP A 50 -14.22 -2.77 24.30
N TRP A 51 -13.38 -1.79 24.01
CA TRP A 51 -13.57 -0.82 22.93
C TRP A 51 -13.48 -1.57 21.60
N ASN A 52 -14.61 -2.12 21.17
CA ASN A 52 -14.71 -2.89 19.95
C ASN A 52 -14.81 -1.93 18.76
N VAL A 53 -13.66 -1.64 18.15
CA VAL A 53 -13.52 -0.78 16.94
C VAL A 53 -14.43 -1.24 15.78
N TYR A 54 -14.91 -2.49 15.81
CA TYR A 54 -15.78 -3.06 14.80
C TYR A 54 -17.28 -2.69 14.93
N ASP A 55 -17.74 -2.23 16.11
CA ASP A 55 -19.15 -1.83 16.28
C ASP A 55 -19.44 -0.43 15.71
N ASP A 56 -18.44 0.44 15.61
CA ASP A 56 -18.59 1.80 15.06
C ASP A 56 -18.62 1.82 13.52
N PHE A 57 -18.10 0.80 12.86
CA PHE A 57 -18.11 0.72 11.39
C PHE A 57 -19.42 0.21 10.80
N ASN A 58 -20.30 -0.40 11.61
CA ASN A 58 -21.60 -0.94 11.15
C ASN A 58 -22.80 -0.01 11.43
N ASN A 59 -22.60 1.08 12.16
CA ASN A 59 -23.65 2.10 12.39
C ASN A 59 -23.64 3.24 11.35
N ALA A 60 -22.81 3.17 10.32
CA ALA A 60 -22.91 4.04 9.15
C ALA A 60 -24.09 3.62 8.27
N ALA A 61 -25.32 3.86 8.76
CA ALA A 61 -26.50 3.82 7.93
C ALA A 61 -26.27 4.74 6.71
N PRO A 62 -26.56 4.29 5.47
CA PRO A 62 -26.43 5.14 4.31
C PRO A 62 -27.38 6.33 4.49
N LEU A 63 -26.82 7.55 4.52
CA LEU A 63 -27.59 8.77 4.37
C LEU A 63 -28.45 8.62 3.12
N SER A 64 -29.76 8.47 3.31
CA SER A 64 -30.73 8.46 2.23
C SER A 64 -30.48 9.68 1.36
N ALA A 65 -30.20 9.46 0.08
CA ALA A 65 -30.01 10.49 -0.92
C ALA A 65 -31.27 11.38 -0.95
N ALA A 66 -31.19 12.53 -0.27
CA ALA A 66 -32.15 13.59 -0.43
C ALA A 66 -32.06 14.08 -1.88
N GLY A 67 -33.14 13.85 -2.63
CA GLY A 67 -33.22 14.17 -4.05
C GLY A 67 -32.88 15.62 -4.34
N SER A 68 -31.98 15.82 -5.30
CA SER A 68 -31.83 17.11 -5.98
C SER A 68 -33.12 17.44 -6.72
N ARG A 69 -34.00 18.21 -6.07
CA ARG A 69 -35.10 18.92 -6.74
C ARG A 69 -34.56 20.25 -7.27
N SER A 70 -34.40 20.29 -8.59
CA SER A 70 -34.29 21.49 -9.41
C SER A 70 -35.43 22.46 -9.07
N MET A 71 -35.10 23.61 -8.49
CA MET A 71 -36.01 24.76 -8.37
C MET A 71 -35.76 25.70 -9.56
N ILE A 72 -36.59 25.53 -10.59
CA ILE A 72 -36.83 26.57 -11.61
C ILE A 72 -37.95 27.46 -11.06
N ALA A 73 -37.73 28.78 -11.15
CA ALA A 73 -38.62 29.83 -10.68
C ALA A 73 -39.90 29.95 -11.52
N GLY A 74 -41.02 30.24 -10.84
CA GLY A 74 -42.32 30.64 -11.40
C GLY A 74 -43.36 30.64 -10.27
N VAL A 75 -43.64 31.78 -9.63
CA VAL A 75 -44.76 32.71 -9.91
C VAL A 75 -46.13 32.18 -9.46
N THR A 76 -46.80 33.01 -8.63
CA THR A 76 -48.12 32.87 -7.96
C THR A 76 -48.15 31.89 -6.77
N GLY A 77 -48.76 32.15 -5.62
CA GLY A 77 -49.77 33.12 -5.19
C GLY A 77 -50.76 32.37 -4.29
N ALA A 78 -51.14 32.97 -3.15
CA ALA A 78 -52.22 32.59 -2.23
C ALA A 78 -51.98 31.48 -1.17
N GLY A 79 -51.98 31.91 0.11
CA GLY A 79 -53.11 31.64 1.02
C GLY A 79 -53.14 30.35 1.85
N GLY A 80 -53.11 30.51 3.18
CA GLY A 80 -54.07 29.83 4.07
C GLY A 80 -53.58 28.64 4.92
N GLY A 81 -53.56 28.84 6.24
CA GLY A 81 -54.47 28.10 7.15
C GLY A 81 -54.10 26.68 7.60
N ALA A 82 -53.59 26.59 8.83
CA ALA A 82 -54.10 25.83 9.99
C ALA A 82 -54.54 24.34 9.90
N ALA A 83 -54.09 23.61 10.94
CA ALA A 83 -54.69 22.42 11.57
C ALA A 83 -54.62 21.11 10.75
N SER A 84 -54.60 19.89 11.29
CA SER A 84 -54.91 19.37 12.63
C SER A 84 -54.28 17.97 12.80
N ALA A 85 -54.17 17.54 14.05
CA ALA A 85 -53.86 16.19 14.49
C ALA A 85 -54.85 15.13 13.99
N GLY A 86 -54.39 13.87 13.94
CA GLY A 86 -55.25 12.70 13.73
C GLY A 86 -54.49 11.38 13.57
N ARG A 87 -54.13 10.74 14.69
CA ARG A 87 -54.18 9.26 14.84
C ARG A 87 -55.68 8.86 14.91
N PRO A 88 -56.13 7.57 14.83
CA PRO A 88 -55.40 6.32 15.13
C PRO A 88 -55.84 5.06 14.31
N SER A 89 -55.28 3.92 14.73
CA SER A 89 -55.88 2.57 14.83
C SER A 89 -56.52 1.88 13.63
N GLY A 90 -56.14 0.61 13.45
CA GLY A 90 -56.91 -0.36 12.67
C GLY A 90 -56.26 -1.73 12.63
N ASP A 91 -56.58 -2.55 13.63
CA ASP A 91 -56.37 -4.01 13.67
C ASP A 91 -56.94 -4.72 12.44
N GLY A 92 -56.36 -5.88 12.08
CA GLY A 92 -56.91 -6.72 11.02
C GLY A 92 -56.22 -8.06 10.87
N TYR A 93 -56.74 -9.05 11.59
CA TYR A 93 -56.42 -10.49 11.55
C TYR A 93 -56.70 -11.18 10.18
N TRP A 94 -56.17 -12.41 10.09
CA TRP A 94 -56.56 -13.56 9.23
C TRP A 94 -55.77 -13.85 7.94
N GLY A 95 -54.83 -14.80 8.05
CA GLY A 95 -55.05 -16.14 7.46
C GLY A 95 -54.44 -16.44 6.09
N PRO A 96 -54.02 -17.71 5.84
CA PRO A 96 -53.10 -18.08 4.76
C PRO A 96 -53.82 -18.55 3.49
N GLN A 97 -53.24 -18.27 2.32
CA GLN A 97 -53.53 -19.02 1.10
C GLN A 97 -52.24 -19.39 0.38
N GLY A 98 -52.08 -20.69 0.18
CA GLY A 98 -51.04 -21.27 -0.65
C GLY A 98 -51.25 -20.94 -2.12
N GLY A 99 -50.13 -20.75 -2.82
CA GLY A 99 -50.07 -20.60 -4.27
C GLY A 99 -48.74 -21.13 -4.76
N SER A 100 -48.78 -22.30 -5.38
CA SER A 100 -47.67 -22.99 -6.03
C SER A 100 -47.28 -22.32 -7.36
N ARG A 101 -46.04 -22.58 -7.81
CA ARG A 101 -45.50 -22.50 -9.19
C ARG A 101 -44.90 -21.17 -9.64
N ASN A 102 -43.57 -21.05 -9.61
CA ASN A 102 -42.70 -21.36 -10.77
C ASN A 102 -41.28 -20.85 -10.53
N ALA A 103 -40.36 -21.79 -10.40
CA ALA A 103 -38.94 -21.54 -10.57
C ALA A 103 -38.64 -21.29 -12.05
N ARG A 104 -38.10 -20.11 -12.39
CA ARG A 104 -37.19 -19.89 -13.52
C ARG A 104 -36.62 -18.47 -13.51
N ASN A 105 -35.29 -18.40 -13.53
CA ASN A 105 -34.45 -17.27 -13.94
C ASN A 105 -34.42 -16.01 -13.06
N SER A 106 -33.86 -16.14 -11.85
CA SER A 106 -33.14 -15.03 -11.22
C SER A 106 -31.75 -14.91 -11.85
N ARG A 107 -31.67 -14.26 -13.02
CA ARG A 107 -30.40 -13.73 -13.52
C ARG A 107 -29.99 -12.60 -12.59
N GLY A 108 -28.94 -12.82 -11.81
CA GLY A 108 -28.33 -11.79 -10.98
C GLY A 108 -27.99 -10.58 -11.85
N SER A 109 -28.54 -9.43 -11.49
CA SER A 109 -28.16 -8.12 -11.99
C SER A 109 -26.71 -7.87 -11.59
N ALA A 110 -25.78 -8.15 -12.50
CA ALA A 110 -24.41 -7.66 -12.40
C ALA A 110 -24.46 -6.13 -12.43
N LEU A 111 -23.81 -5.48 -11.47
CA LEU A 111 -23.77 -4.02 -11.29
C LEU A 111 -23.01 -3.26 -12.39
N LEU A 112 -22.56 -3.95 -13.44
CA LEU A 112 -21.85 -3.38 -14.59
C LEU A 112 -22.35 -4.07 -15.85
N ASP A 113 -22.70 -3.25 -16.86
CA ASP A 113 -23.15 -3.71 -18.16
C ASP A 113 -22.03 -4.48 -18.87
N ALA A 114 -22.35 -5.63 -19.48
CA ALA A 114 -21.36 -6.52 -20.10
C ALA A 114 -20.62 -5.86 -21.27
N SER A 115 -21.20 -4.78 -21.83
CA SER A 115 -20.58 -3.93 -22.84
C SER A 115 -19.36 -3.14 -22.32
N ALA A 116 -19.23 -2.92 -21.02
CA ALA A 116 -18.15 -2.11 -20.43
C ALA A 116 -16.78 -2.82 -20.44
N PHE A 117 -16.74 -4.13 -20.66
CA PHE A 117 -15.50 -4.90 -20.59
C PHE A 117 -14.88 -5.21 -21.97
N GLY A 118 -15.48 -4.78 -23.08
CA GLY A 118 -14.88 -4.95 -24.43
C GLY A 118 -14.59 -6.40 -24.84
N PHE A 119 -15.04 -7.38 -24.04
CA PHE A 119 -14.91 -8.81 -24.26
C PHE A 119 -16.31 -9.41 -24.18
N ASP A 120 -16.87 -9.73 -25.34
CA ASP A 120 -18.11 -10.49 -25.42
C ASP A 120 -17.85 -11.92 -24.93
N ALA A 121 -18.31 -12.22 -23.71
CA ALA A 121 -18.15 -13.52 -23.09
C ALA A 121 -18.89 -14.65 -23.84
N GLN A 122 -19.80 -14.32 -24.76
CA GLN A 122 -20.50 -15.33 -25.56
C GLN A 122 -19.71 -15.76 -26.80
N THR A 123 -18.79 -14.94 -27.31
CA THR A 123 -17.97 -15.30 -28.49
C THR A 123 -16.72 -16.12 -28.16
N SER A 124 -16.43 -16.37 -26.89
CA SER A 124 -15.22 -17.08 -26.43
C SER A 124 -15.46 -18.51 -25.96
N ASP A 125 -16.67 -19.06 -26.09
CA ASP A 125 -16.95 -20.47 -25.85
C ASP A 125 -16.70 -21.32 -27.13
N PRO A 126 -15.64 -22.15 -27.19
CA PRO A 126 -15.31 -22.96 -28.37
C PRO A 126 -16.27 -24.14 -28.61
N ARG A 127 -17.39 -24.22 -27.90
CA ARG A 127 -18.36 -25.32 -27.99
C ARG A 127 -19.57 -25.04 -28.88
N VAL A 128 -19.75 -23.80 -29.34
CA VAL A 128 -20.84 -23.44 -30.27
C VAL A 128 -20.24 -23.20 -31.66
N VAL A 129 -19.82 -24.27 -32.32
CA VAL A 129 -19.61 -24.28 -33.78
C VAL A 129 -20.90 -24.82 -34.38
N GLY A 130 -21.86 -23.92 -34.59
CA GLY A 130 -23.04 -24.19 -35.40
C GLY A 130 -22.79 -23.68 -36.81
N ASP A 131 -23.04 -24.54 -37.80
CA ASP A 131 -22.93 -24.26 -39.23
C ASP A 131 -23.64 -22.95 -39.61
N GLN A 132 -22.86 -21.91 -39.92
CA GLN A 132 -23.35 -20.75 -40.65
C GLN A 132 -22.76 -20.74 -42.07
N PRO A 133 -23.59 -20.69 -43.12
CA PRO A 133 -23.11 -20.56 -44.48
C PRO A 133 -22.51 -19.17 -44.71
N MET A 134 -21.29 -19.15 -45.26
CA MET A 134 -20.56 -17.93 -45.59
C MET A 134 -21.28 -17.13 -46.70
N PRO A 135 -21.39 -15.79 -46.58
CA PRO A 135 -21.91 -14.97 -47.67
C PRO A 135 -20.88 -14.84 -48.80
N SER A 136 -21.38 -15.01 -50.02
CA SER A 136 -20.69 -14.78 -51.29
C SER A 136 -20.22 -13.32 -51.40
N SER A 137 -18.92 -13.14 -51.64
CA SER A 137 -18.35 -11.82 -51.99
C SER A 137 -18.27 -11.66 -53.51
N PRO A 138 -18.57 -10.46 -54.05
CA PRO A 138 -18.62 -10.23 -55.48
C PRO A 138 -17.24 -9.96 -56.09
N SER A 139 -17.15 -10.38 -57.35
CA SER A 139 -16.08 -10.17 -58.33
C SER A 139 -15.99 -8.72 -58.83
N TYR A 140 -14.77 -8.15 -58.82
CA TYR A 140 -14.27 -7.12 -59.75
C TYR A 140 -12.75 -7.35 -59.91
N ALA A 141 -12.27 -7.89 -61.03
CA ALA A 141 -11.81 -7.17 -62.25
C ALA A 141 -10.52 -6.36 -61.99
N TYR A 142 -9.33 -6.88 -62.31
CA TYR A 142 -8.59 -6.87 -63.60
C TYR A 142 -7.70 -5.62 -63.80
N GLY A 143 -6.42 -5.87 -64.07
CA GLY A 143 -5.35 -4.89 -64.34
C GLY A 143 -4.20 -5.08 -63.35
N GLY A 144 -3.10 -5.78 -63.62
CA GLY A 144 -2.32 -5.82 -64.85
C GLY A 144 -1.07 -4.98 -64.63
N ASN A 145 0.04 -5.57 -64.18
CA ASN A 145 1.36 -5.05 -64.51
C ASN A 145 2.42 -6.16 -64.54
N TYR A 146 3.07 -6.26 -65.69
CA TYR A 146 4.14 -7.18 -66.04
C TYR A 146 5.50 -6.63 -65.59
N GLY A 147 6.43 -7.54 -65.34
CA GLY A 147 7.83 -7.34 -65.69
C GLY A 147 8.77 -6.98 -64.55
N GLY A 148 9.72 -7.87 -64.27
CA GLY A 148 10.86 -7.54 -63.42
C GLY A 148 11.65 -8.75 -62.95
N TYR A 149 12.24 -9.50 -63.88
CA TYR A 149 13.34 -10.41 -63.55
C TYR A 149 14.55 -9.56 -63.13
N ALA A 150 15.02 -9.74 -61.90
CA ALA A 150 16.34 -9.26 -61.49
C ALA A 150 17.12 -10.41 -60.88
N ALA A 151 18.16 -10.79 -61.62
CA ALA A 151 19.12 -11.82 -61.33
C ALA A 151 19.94 -11.49 -60.07
N ALA A 152 20.26 -12.54 -59.30
CA ALA A 152 21.31 -12.51 -58.29
C ALA A 152 22.69 -12.69 -58.97
N PRO A 153 23.74 -11.98 -58.54
CA PRO A 153 25.12 -12.33 -58.91
C PRO A 153 25.73 -13.38 -57.96
N PRO A 154 26.80 -14.07 -58.40
CA PRO A 154 27.32 -15.29 -57.78
C PRO A 154 28.61 -15.08 -56.94
N ASP A 155 29.08 -16.20 -56.38
CA ASP A 155 30.44 -16.52 -55.90
C ASP A 155 30.85 -16.11 -54.47
N THR A 156 31.08 -17.09 -53.59
CA THR A 156 32.41 -17.72 -53.41
C THR A 156 32.42 -18.81 -52.32
N PRO A 157 33.32 -19.81 -52.42
CA PRO A 157 33.29 -21.03 -51.62
C PRO A 157 34.20 -20.96 -50.37
N GLY A 158 33.62 -21.26 -49.21
CA GLY A 158 34.33 -21.37 -47.93
C GLY A 158 34.57 -22.83 -47.54
N SER A 159 35.81 -23.27 -47.79
CA SER A 159 36.45 -24.49 -47.31
C SER A 159 36.16 -24.84 -45.84
N TYR A 160 35.68 -26.06 -45.60
CA TYR A 160 36.01 -26.80 -44.38
C TYR A 160 36.46 -28.20 -44.77
N ALA A 161 37.77 -28.33 -44.89
CA ALA A 161 38.48 -29.60 -44.91
C ALA A 161 38.27 -30.34 -43.58
N GLY A 162 37.75 -31.56 -43.66
CA GLY A 162 37.51 -32.41 -42.51
C GLY A 162 37.50 -33.88 -42.87
N LYS A 163 38.70 -34.42 -43.15
CA LYS A 163 39.10 -35.83 -43.13
C LYS A 163 38.16 -36.85 -43.80
N GLU A 164 38.50 -37.15 -45.04
CA GLU A 164 38.22 -38.43 -45.67
C GLU A 164 39.05 -39.53 -44.99
N THR A 165 38.37 -40.48 -44.35
CA THR A 165 38.78 -41.88 -44.37
C THR A 165 37.70 -42.61 -45.14
N GLY A 166 38.05 -42.99 -46.37
CA GLY A 166 37.15 -43.63 -47.31
C GLY A 166 36.71 -45.01 -46.83
N GLU A 167 35.43 -45.11 -46.52
CA GLU A 167 34.60 -46.25 -46.87
C GLU A 167 33.38 -45.69 -47.60
N GLY A 168 33.04 -46.28 -48.74
CA GLY A 168 32.01 -45.79 -49.65
C GLY A 168 30.70 -45.52 -48.92
N ILE A 169 30.30 -44.25 -48.88
CA ILE A 169 28.92 -43.89 -48.57
C ILE A 169 28.13 -44.30 -49.81
N GLU A 170 27.61 -45.53 -49.78
CA GLU A 170 26.47 -45.90 -50.62
C GLU A 170 25.46 -44.77 -50.47
N LEU A 171 25.22 -44.05 -51.57
CA LEU A 171 24.06 -43.20 -51.74
C LEU A 171 22.85 -44.12 -51.64
N ILE A 172 22.47 -44.46 -50.41
CA ILE A 172 21.15 -44.96 -50.10
C ILE A 172 20.26 -43.78 -50.41
N THR A 173 19.85 -43.70 -51.67
CA THR A 173 18.73 -42.91 -52.15
C THR A 173 17.56 -43.27 -51.27
N VAL A 174 17.40 -42.49 -50.20
CA VAL A 174 16.22 -42.53 -49.37
C VAL A 174 15.08 -42.26 -50.34
N PRO A 175 14.13 -43.19 -50.53
CA PRO A 175 13.02 -42.95 -51.44
C PRO A 175 12.40 -41.60 -51.05
N ALA A 176 12.30 -40.70 -52.03
CA ALA A 176 11.62 -39.44 -51.84
C ALA A 176 10.25 -39.80 -51.27
N LEU A 177 10.00 -39.42 -50.01
CA LEU A 177 8.75 -39.67 -49.30
C LEU A 177 7.62 -39.28 -50.24
N GLY A 178 6.97 -40.27 -50.85
CA GLY A 178 5.98 -40.04 -51.86
C GLY A 178 4.71 -39.53 -51.22
N THR A 179 3.74 -39.18 -52.06
CA THR A 179 2.42 -38.70 -51.66
C THR A 179 1.60 -39.71 -50.86
N GLU A 180 2.15 -40.90 -50.54
CA GLU A 180 1.55 -41.88 -49.64
C GLU A 180 1.35 -41.37 -48.20
N TYR A 181 2.08 -40.34 -47.76
CA TYR A 181 1.86 -39.76 -46.44
C TYR A 181 0.71 -38.76 -46.44
N THR A 182 -0.38 -39.15 -45.76
CA THR A 182 -1.54 -38.28 -45.53
C THR A 182 -1.13 -37.00 -44.80
N ASP A 183 -1.87 -35.91 -45.05
CA ASP A 183 -1.60 -34.62 -44.39
C ASP A 183 -1.72 -34.71 -42.86
N GLU A 184 -2.50 -35.67 -42.35
CA GLU A 184 -2.51 -36.01 -40.93
C GLU A 184 -1.16 -36.56 -40.45
N GLU A 185 -0.56 -37.51 -41.16
CA GLU A 185 0.75 -38.06 -40.79
C GLU A 185 1.86 -37.02 -40.85
N ARG A 186 1.87 -36.16 -41.88
CA ARG A 186 2.82 -35.03 -41.96
C ARG A 186 2.66 -34.04 -40.80
N ARG A 187 1.43 -33.83 -40.30
CA ARG A 187 1.21 -33.04 -39.07
C ARG A 187 1.72 -33.78 -37.82
N MET A 188 1.57 -35.10 -37.73
CA MET A 188 2.10 -35.88 -36.59
C MET A 188 3.63 -35.93 -36.54
N MET A 189 4.30 -35.81 -37.70
CA MET A 189 5.76 -35.71 -37.77
C MET A 189 6.31 -34.34 -37.31
N LYS A 190 5.48 -33.29 -37.29
CA LYS A 190 5.90 -31.98 -36.77
C LYS A 190 6.24 -32.12 -35.28
N GLY A 191 7.43 -31.68 -34.88
CA GLY A 191 7.91 -31.80 -33.50
C GLY A 191 6.96 -31.24 -32.43
N ARG A 192 6.10 -30.28 -32.79
CA ARG A 192 5.05 -29.73 -31.92
C ARG A 192 3.96 -30.75 -31.58
N GLU A 193 3.46 -31.51 -32.54
CA GLU A 193 2.43 -32.54 -32.31
C GLU A 193 3.03 -33.74 -31.56
N ARG A 194 4.29 -34.09 -31.85
CA ARG A 194 5.02 -35.11 -31.08
C ARG A 194 5.21 -34.72 -29.60
N ARG A 195 5.37 -33.43 -29.27
CA ARG A 195 5.41 -32.93 -27.88
C ARG A 195 4.03 -32.97 -27.23
N LYS A 196 2.97 -32.56 -27.94
CA LYS A 196 1.59 -32.63 -27.44
C LYS A 196 1.14 -34.05 -27.16
N SER A 197 1.43 -35.01 -28.05
CA SER A 197 1.05 -36.42 -27.84
C SER A 197 1.79 -37.03 -26.64
N LYS A 198 3.06 -36.69 -26.42
CA LYS A 198 3.81 -37.07 -25.20
C LYS A 198 3.21 -36.46 -23.94
N LEU A 199 2.84 -35.18 -23.95
CA LEU A 199 2.18 -34.52 -22.82
C LEU A 199 0.81 -35.13 -22.52
N ALA A 200 0.02 -35.43 -23.55
CA ALA A 200 -1.29 -36.09 -23.40
C ALA A 200 -1.14 -37.50 -22.80
N LYS A 201 -0.18 -38.29 -23.27
CA LYS A 201 0.15 -39.60 -22.69
C LYS A 201 0.57 -39.48 -21.22
N LYS A 202 1.40 -38.48 -20.88
CA LYS A 202 1.81 -38.21 -19.48
C LYS A 202 0.63 -37.80 -18.60
N LYS A 203 -0.23 -36.88 -19.09
CA LYS A 203 -1.45 -36.45 -18.39
C LYS A 203 -2.40 -37.61 -18.14
N ASN A 204 -2.61 -38.48 -19.13
CA ASN A 204 -3.45 -39.67 -18.98
C ASN A 204 -2.86 -40.69 -18.00
N ARG A 205 -1.54 -40.88 -18.00
CA ARG A 205 -0.86 -41.74 -17.01
C ARG A 205 -1.02 -41.17 -15.59
N ILE A 206 -0.78 -39.87 -15.42
CA ILE A 206 -0.98 -39.18 -14.13
C ILE A 206 -2.43 -39.31 -13.70
N GLY A 207 -3.41 -38.89 -14.51
CA GLY A 207 -4.83 -38.95 -14.16
C GLY A 207 -5.32 -40.34 -13.80
N ARG A 208 -4.86 -41.40 -14.49
CA ARG A 208 -5.17 -42.79 -14.11
C ARG A 208 -4.56 -43.18 -12.76
N SER A 209 -3.30 -42.79 -12.50
CA SER A 209 -2.66 -43.04 -11.21
C SER A 209 -3.32 -42.25 -10.07
N THR A 210 -3.66 -40.97 -10.28
CA THR A 210 -4.33 -40.14 -9.28
C THR A 210 -5.75 -40.64 -9.01
N GLY A 211 -6.46 -41.12 -10.04
CA GLY A 211 -7.80 -41.69 -9.88
C GLY A 211 -7.81 -42.96 -9.03
N LYS A 212 -6.85 -43.87 -9.25
CA LYS A 212 -6.67 -45.09 -8.43
C LYS A 212 -6.25 -44.77 -7.00
N TRP A 213 -5.43 -43.74 -6.82
CA TRP A 213 -5.05 -43.27 -5.48
C TRP A 213 -6.24 -42.62 -4.76
N ALA A 214 -7.01 -41.77 -5.43
CA ALA A 214 -8.18 -41.11 -4.83
C ALA A 214 -9.27 -42.11 -4.42
N ARG A 215 -9.42 -43.23 -5.15
CA ARG A 215 -10.30 -44.34 -4.78
C ARG A 215 -9.77 -45.19 -3.61
N GLY A 216 -8.53 -45.00 -3.20
CA GLY A 216 -7.88 -45.76 -2.12
C GLY A 216 -7.42 -47.16 -2.50
N GLU A 217 -7.44 -47.51 -3.79
CA GLU A 217 -6.95 -48.81 -4.29
C GLU A 217 -5.42 -48.93 -4.18
N THR A 218 -4.71 -47.81 -4.14
CA THR A 218 -3.24 -47.77 -4.08
C THR A 218 -2.77 -46.80 -3.00
N LYS A 219 -1.84 -47.23 -2.14
CA LYS A 219 -1.19 -46.38 -1.14
C LYS A 219 -0.05 -45.60 -1.80
N LEU A 220 -0.01 -44.28 -1.64
CA LEU A 220 1.12 -43.48 -2.14
C LEU A 220 2.35 -43.83 -1.28
N CYS A 221 3.46 -44.21 -1.90
CA CYS A 221 4.68 -44.65 -1.21
C CYS A 221 4.49 -45.80 -0.19
N GLY A 222 3.49 -46.67 -0.36
CA GLY A 222 3.32 -47.88 0.46
C GLY A 222 2.68 -47.67 1.86
N TRP A 223 2.75 -46.46 2.42
CA TRP A 223 2.20 -46.15 3.76
C TRP A 223 1.18 -45.01 3.79
N LEU A 224 1.15 -44.12 2.78
CA LEU A 224 0.28 -42.95 2.80
C LEU A 224 -1.14 -43.30 2.31
N SER A 225 -2.05 -43.53 3.26
CA SER A 225 -3.49 -43.67 3.00
C SER A 225 -4.08 -42.34 2.49
N PRO A 226 -5.05 -42.34 1.56
CA PRO A 226 -5.72 -41.10 1.12
C PRO A 226 -6.32 -40.30 2.27
N ARG A 227 -6.83 -40.97 3.31
CA ARG A 227 -7.35 -40.31 4.52
C ARG A 227 -6.25 -39.55 5.27
N LEU A 228 -5.11 -40.21 5.49
CA LEU A 228 -3.94 -39.60 6.13
C LEU A 228 -3.40 -38.42 5.31
N ALA A 229 -3.38 -38.54 3.98
CA ALA A 229 -2.94 -37.48 3.10
C ALA A 229 -3.80 -36.21 3.23
N VAL A 230 -5.12 -36.35 3.38
CA VAL A 230 -6.03 -35.22 3.62
C VAL A 230 -5.75 -34.55 4.96
N PHE A 231 -5.59 -35.32 6.04
CA PHE A 231 -5.23 -34.77 7.35
C PHE A 231 -3.85 -34.08 7.33
N LEU A 232 -2.87 -34.66 6.64
CA LEU A 232 -1.53 -34.07 6.50
C LEU A 232 -1.57 -32.79 5.66
N ALA A 233 -2.30 -32.78 4.55
CA ALA A 233 -2.49 -31.58 3.73
C ALA A 233 -3.20 -30.46 4.52
N PHE A 234 -4.24 -30.80 5.29
CA PHE A 234 -4.92 -29.88 6.18
C PHE A 234 -3.98 -29.32 7.27
N GLY A 235 -3.15 -30.17 7.88
CA GLY A 235 -2.13 -29.76 8.83
C GLY A 235 -1.10 -28.78 8.22
N ILE A 236 -0.63 -29.06 7.00
CA ILE A 236 0.27 -28.15 6.27
C ILE A 236 -0.41 -26.80 5.99
N LEU A 237 -1.69 -26.79 5.60
CA LEU A 237 -2.43 -25.54 5.39
C LEU A 237 -2.60 -24.72 6.67
N ILE A 238 -2.84 -25.38 7.81
CA ILE A 238 -2.88 -24.70 9.12
C ILE A 238 -1.52 -24.12 9.47
N LEU A 239 -0.44 -24.91 9.34
CA LEU A 239 0.93 -24.43 9.60
C LEU A 239 1.32 -23.29 8.66
N LEU A 240 0.91 -23.34 7.39
CA LEU A 240 1.09 -22.26 6.43
C LEU A 240 0.32 -21.01 6.87
N GLY A 241 -0.93 -21.15 7.31
CA GLY A 241 -1.72 -20.04 7.85
C GLY A 241 -1.09 -19.39 9.07
N ILE A 242 -0.59 -20.20 10.02
CA ILE A 242 0.10 -19.71 11.22
C ILE A 242 1.41 -19.02 10.85
N THR A 243 2.24 -19.63 10.00
CA THR A 243 3.51 -19.02 9.57
C THR A 243 3.27 -17.73 8.80
N LEU A 244 2.28 -17.67 7.92
CA LEU A 244 1.92 -16.45 7.20
C LEU A 244 1.43 -15.34 8.16
N TYR A 245 0.68 -15.68 9.20
CA TYR A 245 0.26 -14.73 10.24
C TYR A 245 1.45 -14.09 10.97
N PHE A 246 2.53 -14.84 11.21
CA PHE A 246 3.76 -14.31 11.81
C PHE A 246 4.66 -13.58 10.82
N VAL A 247 4.67 -14.00 9.55
CA VAL A 247 5.55 -13.48 8.49
C VAL A 247 5.03 -12.18 7.89
N ILE A 248 3.72 -11.95 7.85
CA ILE A 248 3.18 -10.70 7.32
C ILE A 248 3.49 -9.55 8.30
N PRO A 249 4.29 -8.56 7.90
CA PRO A 249 4.57 -7.41 8.76
C PRO A 249 3.29 -6.62 8.98
N ARG A 250 3.02 -6.23 10.23
CA ARG A 250 1.86 -5.40 10.56
C ARG A 250 2.19 -3.92 10.35
N VAL A 251 1.15 -3.14 10.07
CA VAL A 251 1.23 -1.69 10.03
C VAL A 251 1.47 -1.18 11.46
N PRO A 252 2.59 -0.50 11.75
CA PRO A 252 2.78 0.11 13.05
C PRO A 252 1.75 1.23 13.24
N THR A 253 1.23 1.39 14.45
CA THR A 253 0.37 2.51 14.79
C THR A 253 1.23 3.70 15.22
N PHE A 254 0.82 4.91 14.86
CA PHE A 254 1.56 6.13 15.19
C PHE A 254 0.79 6.92 16.24
N ALA A 255 1.48 7.30 17.30
CA ALA A 255 0.95 8.16 18.35
C ALA A 255 1.92 9.34 18.56
N PHE A 256 1.37 10.50 18.81
CA PHE A 256 2.14 11.71 19.11
C PHE A 256 2.45 11.75 20.60
N PHE A 257 3.67 12.17 20.96
CA PHE A 257 4.01 12.36 22.36
C PHE A 257 3.40 13.66 22.89
N SER A 258 2.48 13.55 23.85
CA SER A 258 1.75 14.71 24.39
C SER A 258 2.59 15.64 25.26
N ALA A 259 3.66 15.15 25.88
CA ALA A 259 4.45 15.97 26.81
C ALA A 259 5.17 17.13 26.11
N GLN A 260 5.79 16.86 24.95
CA GLN A 260 6.56 17.81 24.16
C GLN A 260 6.47 17.39 22.68
N PRO A 261 5.36 17.69 21.98
CA PRO A 261 5.15 17.22 20.62
C PRO A 261 6.10 17.90 19.61
N LEU A 262 6.58 19.11 19.94
CA LEU A 262 7.37 19.96 19.08
C LEU A 262 8.71 20.31 19.75
N LEU A 263 9.81 20.14 19.02
CA LEU A 263 11.17 20.46 19.45
C LEU A 263 11.83 21.37 18.40
N ALA A 264 12.40 22.50 18.83
CA ALA A 264 13.08 23.44 17.93
C ALA A 264 14.45 22.92 17.50
N VAL A 265 14.84 23.13 16.23
CA VAL A 265 16.16 22.75 15.67
C VAL A 265 16.69 23.88 14.78
N PRO A 266 17.94 24.34 14.91
CA PRO A 266 18.96 24.00 15.92
C PRO A 266 18.88 24.85 17.21
N ASN A 267 18.08 25.92 17.24
CA ASN A 267 17.85 26.78 18.41
C ASN A 267 16.47 27.48 18.30
N ALA A 268 15.84 27.85 19.41
CA ALA A 268 14.51 28.48 19.47
C ALA A 268 14.38 29.88 18.82
N GLY A 269 15.46 30.43 18.24
CA GLY A 269 15.49 31.73 17.56
C GLY A 269 15.56 31.65 16.03
N SER A 270 15.29 30.49 15.42
CA SER A 270 15.46 30.30 13.96
C SER A 270 14.19 30.57 13.13
N MET A 271 13.21 31.31 13.65
CA MET A 271 12.02 31.69 12.87
C MET A 271 12.34 32.94 12.04
N SER A 272 12.37 32.78 10.71
CA SER A 272 12.52 33.91 9.80
C SER A 272 11.14 34.42 9.41
N THR A 273 10.83 35.68 9.70
CA THR A 273 9.63 36.34 9.18
C THR A 273 10.00 37.31 8.07
N THR A 274 9.11 37.50 7.11
CA THR A 274 9.26 38.51 6.05
C THR A 274 7.92 39.24 5.92
N TYR A 275 7.97 40.57 5.89
CA TYR A 275 6.77 41.42 5.90
C TYR A 275 6.47 42.10 4.55
N THR A 276 7.45 42.17 3.64
CA THR A 276 7.33 42.87 2.36
C THR A 276 7.87 42.01 1.21
N PRO A 277 7.18 41.89 0.07
CA PRO A 277 5.82 42.37 -0.25
C PRO A 277 4.69 41.45 0.24
N THR A 278 5.01 40.19 0.58
CA THR A 278 4.09 39.21 1.15
C THR A 278 4.54 38.84 2.55
N ARG A 279 3.56 38.54 3.42
CA ARG A 279 3.86 38.06 4.77
C ARG A 279 4.16 36.58 4.74
N SER A 280 5.35 36.20 5.16
CA SER A 280 5.73 34.81 5.24
C SER A 280 6.48 34.52 6.52
N PHE A 281 6.41 33.25 6.95
CA PHE A 281 7.26 32.73 7.98
C PHE A 281 7.90 31.42 7.52
N ALA A 282 9.12 31.17 7.97
CA ALA A 282 9.83 29.92 7.77
C ALA A 282 10.56 29.52 9.06
N MET A 283 10.37 28.28 9.51
CA MET A 283 11.05 27.72 10.68
C MET A 283 11.19 26.19 10.56
N ARG A 284 12.17 25.60 11.23
CA ARG A 284 12.45 24.15 11.19
C ARG A 284 12.24 23.49 12.53
N MET A 285 11.45 22.43 12.58
CA MET A 285 11.06 21.76 13.82
C MET A 285 11.22 20.27 13.71
N ASN A 286 11.42 19.62 14.84
CA ASN A 286 11.23 18.18 14.96
C ASN A 286 9.90 17.91 15.66
N ILE A 287 9.10 17.02 15.10
CA ILE A 287 7.94 16.43 15.79
C ILE A 287 8.37 15.14 16.47
N SER A 288 8.05 15.01 17.75
CA SER A 288 8.29 13.78 18.51
C SER A 288 7.17 12.77 18.25
N LEU A 289 7.49 11.71 17.52
CA LEU A 289 6.55 10.64 17.14
C LEU A 289 6.92 9.32 17.83
N ALA A 290 5.89 8.56 18.18
CA ALA A 290 6.02 7.18 18.63
C ALA A 290 5.41 6.25 17.60
N GLY A 291 6.22 5.37 17.02
CA GLY A 291 5.72 4.20 16.30
C GLY A 291 5.56 3.04 17.26
N ASP A 292 4.36 2.45 17.34
CA ASP A 292 4.09 1.25 18.10
C ASP A 292 3.97 0.04 17.14
N ASN A 293 4.95 -0.87 17.24
CA ASN A 293 4.95 -2.14 16.51
C ASN A 293 4.79 -3.35 17.47
N ARG A 294 4.06 -3.18 18.58
CA ARG A 294 3.74 -4.29 19.51
C ARG A 294 2.90 -5.39 18.86
N GLY A 295 2.10 -5.04 17.85
CA GLY A 295 1.32 -6.00 17.08
C GLY A 295 2.18 -6.91 16.20
N GLY A 296 3.32 -6.43 15.69
CA GLY A 296 4.20 -7.18 14.80
C GLY A 296 5.25 -8.01 15.55
N TYR A 297 5.54 -9.22 15.05
CA TYR A 297 6.65 -10.05 15.53
C TYR A 297 7.97 -9.74 14.82
N ILE A 298 7.88 -9.28 13.57
CA ILE A 298 9.02 -8.95 12.70
C ILE A 298 9.18 -7.43 12.67
N PRO A 299 10.41 -6.90 12.53
CA PRO A 299 10.63 -5.48 12.30
C PRO A 299 9.90 -5.01 11.04
N SER A 300 9.16 -3.91 11.14
CA SER A 300 8.56 -3.23 9.99
C SER A 300 9.42 -2.03 9.62
N SER A 301 9.62 -1.80 8.32
CA SER A 301 10.31 -0.61 7.83
C SER A 301 9.32 0.25 7.06
N ALA A 302 9.16 1.49 7.49
CA ALA A 302 8.45 2.50 6.74
C ALA A 302 9.42 3.22 5.81
N THR A 303 9.00 3.46 4.58
CA THR A 303 9.71 4.22 3.56
C THR A 303 8.81 5.32 3.01
N ASP A 304 9.39 6.35 2.39
CA ASP A 304 8.65 7.49 1.83
C ASP A 304 7.70 8.13 2.86
N LEU A 305 8.22 8.40 4.07
CA LEU A 305 7.43 9.06 5.10
C LEU A 305 7.28 10.54 4.74
N ASP A 306 6.04 10.99 4.65
CA ASP A 306 5.64 12.35 4.28
C ASP A 306 4.67 12.86 5.34
N ILE A 307 5.02 13.97 5.99
CA ILE A 307 4.17 14.63 6.98
C ILE A 307 3.72 15.97 6.44
N LYS A 308 2.41 16.22 6.56
CA LYS A 308 1.78 17.50 6.28
C LYS A 308 1.11 18.04 7.52
N VAL A 309 1.39 19.29 7.84
CA VAL A 309 0.82 19.99 8.99
C VAL A 309 -0.11 21.06 8.48
N TYR A 310 -1.35 21.02 8.96
CA TYR A 310 -2.40 21.99 8.65
C TYR A 310 -2.76 22.77 9.90
N SER A 311 -3.04 24.06 9.77
CA SER A 311 -3.72 24.79 10.84
C SER A 311 -5.15 24.28 10.97
N LEU A 312 -5.61 23.98 12.19
CA LEU A 312 -6.97 23.50 12.42
C LEU A 312 -8.02 24.59 12.19
N SER A 313 -7.66 25.85 12.46
CA SER A 313 -8.55 27.01 12.34
C SER A 313 -8.85 27.36 10.87
N THR A 314 -7.81 27.41 10.03
CA THR A 314 -7.92 27.84 8.63
C THR A 314 -7.85 26.71 7.61
N ARG A 315 -7.49 25.49 8.05
CA ARG A 315 -7.24 24.31 7.20
C ARG A 315 -6.18 24.57 6.12
N LYS A 316 -5.29 25.54 6.35
CA LYS A 316 -4.17 25.84 5.45
C LYS A 316 -2.97 24.98 5.83
N LEU A 317 -2.24 24.54 4.80
CA LEU A 317 -0.96 23.86 4.97
C LEU A 317 0.08 24.86 5.47
N VAL A 318 0.74 24.54 6.58
CA VAL A 318 1.69 25.40 7.27
C VAL A 318 3.07 24.76 7.44
N GLY A 319 3.18 23.44 7.22
CA GLY A 319 4.46 22.75 7.23
C GLY A 319 4.42 21.43 6.50
N GLU A 320 5.58 21.04 5.97
CA GLU A 320 5.81 19.76 5.31
C GLU A 320 7.13 19.17 5.80
N GLY A 321 7.22 17.83 5.85
CA GLY A 321 8.45 17.14 6.19
C GLY A 321 8.52 15.80 5.48
N LYS A 322 9.74 15.39 5.11
CA LYS A 322 9.99 14.12 4.42
C LYS A 322 11.13 13.36 5.08
N MET A 323 10.98 12.04 5.17
CA MET A 323 12.00 11.13 5.68
C MET A 323 12.01 9.86 4.83
N ASP A 324 13.19 9.45 4.37
CA ASP A 324 13.32 8.37 3.39
C ASP A 324 12.93 7.00 3.97
N SER A 325 13.42 6.69 5.17
CA SER A 325 13.11 5.42 5.83
C SER A 325 13.27 5.49 7.35
N GLN A 326 12.46 4.68 8.05
CA GLN A 326 12.53 4.47 9.49
C GLN A 326 12.13 3.02 9.82
N THR A 327 12.94 2.33 10.63
CA THR A 327 12.68 0.94 11.04
C THR A 327 12.10 0.87 12.45
N PHE A 328 11.07 0.05 12.61
CA PHE A 328 10.35 -0.21 13.85
C PHE A 328 10.58 -1.67 14.29
N PRO A 329 11.38 -1.92 15.34
CA PRO A 329 11.60 -3.27 15.83
C PRO A 329 10.28 -3.91 16.28
N GLY A 330 10.13 -5.21 15.98
CA GLY A 330 8.96 -5.98 16.40
C GLY A 330 8.80 -5.99 17.92
N LYS A 331 7.55 -6.05 18.39
CA LYS A 331 7.20 -6.09 19.83
C LYS A 331 7.66 -4.88 20.64
N LYS A 332 8.05 -3.77 20.01
CA LYS A 332 8.57 -2.58 20.69
C LYS A 332 7.88 -1.31 20.21
N ARG A 333 7.91 -0.30 21.08
CA ARG A 333 7.54 1.08 20.78
C ARG A 333 8.82 1.89 20.60
N THR A 334 8.97 2.59 19.50
CA THR A 334 10.15 3.42 19.23
C THR A 334 9.76 4.87 19.08
N GLN A 335 10.48 5.72 19.79
CA GLN A 335 10.37 7.17 19.71
C GLN A 335 11.39 7.66 18.69
N PHE A 336 10.98 8.59 17.83
CA PHE A 336 11.87 9.19 16.86
C PHE A 336 11.44 10.62 16.57
N LEU A 337 12.40 11.42 16.12
CA LEU A 337 12.20 12.83 15.79
C LEU A 337 12.03 12.96 14.29
N PHE A 338 10.92 13.58 13.88
CA PHE A 338 10.61 13.79 12.47
C PHE A 338 10.84 15.26 12.09
N PRO A 339 11.78 15.57 11.19
CA PRO A 339 12.05 16.95 10.79
C PRO A 339 10.92 17.48 9.89
N ILE A 340 10.44 18.67 10.21
CA ILE A 340 9.39 19.39 9.51
C ILE A 340 9.85 20.82 9.27
N ASP A 341 9.73 21.23 8.01
CA ASP A 341 9.90 22.61 7.60
C ASP A 341 8.52 23.27 7.61
N PHE A 342 8.33 24.18 8.58
CA PHE A 342 7.16 25.04 8.62
C PHE A 342 7.41 26.24 7.72
N SER A 343 6.59 26.40 6.70
CA SER A 343 6.66 27.54 5.80
C SER A 343 5.26 27.93 5.37
N TYR A 344 4.95 29.20 5.50
CA TYR A 344 3.67 29.74 5.07
C TYR A 344 3.88 31.10 4.41
N THR A 345 3.19 31.31 3.30
CA THR A 345 3.18 32.58 2.56
C THR A 345 1.75 33.04 2.41
N SER A 346 1.42 34.19 3.01
CA SER A 346 0.13 34.83 2.81
C SER A 346 0.07 35.49 1.43
N LEU A 347 -1.09 35.36 0.78
CA LEU A 347 -1.41 36.11 -0.43
C LEU A 347 -1.87 37.55 -0.12
N ASN A 348 -2.29 37.81 1.11
CA ASN A 348 -2.80 39.10 1.53
C ASN A 348 -1.66 39.92 2.16
N ALA A 349 -1.30 41.04 1.56
CA ALA A 349 -0.26 41.94 2.08
C ALA A 349 -0.72 42.70 3.36
N THR A 350 -2.02 42.80 3.61
CA THR A 350 -2.59 43.56 4.73
C THR A 350 -2.52 42.80 6.04
N ALA A 351 -2.12 43.48 7.11
CA ALA A 351 -1.86 42.90 8.43
C ALA A 351 -3.02 42.15 9.08
N SER A 352 -4.24 42.56 8.76
CA SER A 352 -5.49 42.00 9.29
C SER A 352 -6.10 40.91 8.40
N GLY A 353 -5.49 40.62 7.25
CA GLY A 353 -6.13 39.82 6.20
C GLY A 353 -5.91 38.31 6.30
N ASP A 354 -4.96 37.83 7.10
CA ASP A 354 -4.63 36.41 7.18
C ASP A 354 -4.55 35.92 8.62
N SER A 355 -5.61 35.24 9.04
CA SER A 355 -5.72 34.66 10.37
C SER A 355 -4.69 33.56 10.62
N THR A 356 -4.22 32.84 9.60
CA THR A 356 -3.21 31.78 9.77
C THR A 356 -1.88 32.39 10.18
N PHE A 357 -1.45 33.44 9.48
CA PHE A 357 -0.21 34.14 9.82
C PHE A 357 -0.31 34.78 11.21
N GLN A 358 -1.45 35.41 11.52
CA GLN A 358 -1.66 36.06 12.82
C GLN A 358 -1.67 35.07 13.98
N GLU A 359 -2.30 33.89 13.84
CA GLU A 359 -2.31 32.83 14.85
C GLU A 359 -0.89 32.36 15.17
N PHE A 360 -0.10 32.06 14.13
CA PHE A 360 1.30 31.66 14.29
C PHE A 360 2.16 32.77 14.89
N TYR A 361 1.99 34.00 14.41
CA TYR A 361 2.74 35.16 14.90
C TYR A 361 2.46 35.44 16.38
N GLN A 362 1.20 35.40 16.81
CA GLN A 362 0.82 35.63 18.20
C GLN A 362 1.25 34.48 19.12
N ALA A 363 1.15 33.24 18.65
CA ALA A 363 1.52 32.07 19.44
C ALA A 363 3.04 31.88 19.60
N CYS A 364 3.82 32.30 18.60
CA CYS A 364 5.29 32.24 18.60
C CYS A 364 5.97 33.58 18.94
N GLY A 365 5.21 34.63 19.26
CA GLY A 365 5.72 35.95 19.61
C GLY A 365 6.54 35.97 20.91
N HIS A 366 7.30 37.05 21.13
CA HIS A 366 8.13 37.23 22.33
C HIS A 366 7.38 36.92 23.64
N LYS A 367 8.03 36.20 24.57
CA LYS A 367 7.47 35.79 25.86
C LYS A 367 7.60 36.94 26.83
N VAL A 368 6.53 37.72 26.97
CA VAL A 368 6.48 38.76 28.01
C VAL A 368 6.23 38.08 29.37
N PRO A 369 7.06 38.34 30.39
CA PRO A 369 6.84 37.78 31.72
C PRO A 369 5.49 38.24 32.25
N GLY A 370 4.64 37.28 32.64
CA GLY A 370 3.29 37.54 33.16
C GLY A 370 2.15 37.44 32.15
N THR A 371 2.43 37.26 30.85
CA THR A 371 1.38 36.96 29.86
C THR A 371 1.51 35.52 29.33
N ALA A 372 0.39 34.81 29.27
CA ALA A 372 0.34 33.49 28.65
C ALA A 372 0.29 33.64 27.12
N ARG A 373 1.15 32.91 26.40
CA ARG A 373 1.10 32.86 24.93
C ARG A 373 -0.16 32.08 24.50
N PRO A 374 -0.86 32.51 23.43
CA PRO A 374 -1.94 31.71 22.88
C PRO A 374 -1.38 30.40 22.31
N THR A 375 -2.17 29.34 22.41
CA THR A 375 -1.78 28.02 21.94
C THR A 375 -2.18 27.79 20.48
N LEU A 376 -1.40 27.00 19.73
CA LEU A 376 -1.75 26.58 18.37
C LEU A 376 -2.57 25.30 18.35
N ASN A 377 -3.46 25.20 17.36
CA ASN A 377 -4.17 23.97 17.03
C ASN A 377 -3.77 23.49 15.64
N LEU A 378 -3.15 22.32 15.57
CA LEU A 378 -2.57 21.77 14.33
C LEU A 378 -3.18 20.41 14.02
N ALA A 379 -3.53 20.18 12.76
CA ALA A 379 -3.86 18.86 12.24
C ALA A 379 -2.65 18.29 11.50
N VAL A 380 -2.16 17.13 11.95
CA VAL A 380 -0.98 16.48 11.35
C VAL A 380 -1.44 15.25 10.58
N SER A 381 -1.02 15.14 9.32
CA SER A 381 -1.26 13.97 8.47
C SER A 381 0.08 13.36 8.07
N LEU A 382 0.30 12.13 8.49
CA LEU A 382 1.48 11.32 8.17
C LEU A 382 1.08 10.27 7.13
N THR A 383 1.78 10.22 6.01
CA THR A 383 1.61 9.21 4.95
C THR A 383 2.92 8.47 4.74
N MET A 384 2.88 7.15 4.58
CA MET A 384 4.07 6.32 4.38
C MET A 384 3.80 5.12 3.49
N LYS A 385 4.86 4.47 3.02
CA LYS A 385 4.83 3.11 2.47
C LYS A 385 5.48 2.17 3.46
N ILE A 386 5.02 0.92 3.52
CA ILE A 386 5.61 -0.09 4.40
C ILE A 386 6.17 -1.19 3.52
N THR A 387 7.42 -1.56 3.76
CA THR A 387 8.07 -2.62 2.98
C THR A 387 7.28 -3.93 3.11
N GLY A 388 6.90 -4.51 1.98
CA GLY A 388 6.13 -5.76 1.93
C GLY A 388 4.61 -5.59 1.94
N LEU A 389 4.07 -4.38 2.14
CA LEU A 389 2.64 -4.10 2.02
C LEU A 389 2.36 -3.29 0.76
N ILE A 390 1.28 -3.65 0.06
CA ILE A 390 0.83 -2.93 -1.11
C ILE A 390 0.07 -1.66 -0.69
N GLY A 391 0.41 -0.54 -1.31
CA GLY A 391 -0.25 0.76 -1.13
C GLY A 391 0.41 1.68 -0.09
N ARG A 392 -0.07 2.93 -0.02
CA ARG A 392 0.33 3.90 1.02
C ARG A 392 -0.61 3.77 2.22
N LYS A 393 -0.06 3.94 3.42
CA LYS A 393 -0.80 3.99 4.68
C LYS A 393 -0.68 5.40 5.25
N GLY A 394 -1.74 5.85 5.91
CA GLY A 394 -1.77 7.18 6.51
C GLY A 394 -2.30 7.11 7.95
N ALA A 395 -1.82 8.03 8.76
CA ALA A 395 -2.36 8.33 10.08
C ALA A 395 -2.56 9.85 10.19
N SER A 396 -3.64 10.27 10.81
CA SER A 396 -3.88 11.69 11.09
C SER A 396 -4.20 11.88 12.58
N THR A 397 -3.76 13.00 13.12
CA THR A 397 -4.13 13.42 14.46
C THR A 397 -4.41 14.91 14.48
N GLN A 398 -5.06 15.36 15.55
CA GLN A 398 -5.19 16.76 15.88
C GLN A 398 -4.43 17.02 17.18
N LEU A 399 -3.53 17.99 17.14
CA LEU A 399 -2.78 18.47 18.27
C LEU A 399 -3.42 19.80 18.69
N ASN A 400 -4.12 19.77 19.82
CA ASN A 400 -4.80 20.94 20.36
C ASN A 400 -3.94 21.55 21.46
N SER A 401 -4.04 22.88 21.60
CA SER A 401 -3.42 23.62 22.70
C SER A 401 -1.89 23.47 22.80
N ILE A 402 -1.18 23.47 21.67
CA ILE A 402 0.28 23.36 21.65
C ILE A 402 0.93 24.73 21.89
N GLU A 403 1.90 24.80 22.79
CA GLU A 403 2.76 25.97 22.94
C GLU A 403 3.82 26.02 21.83
N CYS A 404 4.03 27.18 21.22
CA CYS A 404 5.09 27.35 20.24
C CYS A 404 6.46 27.33 20.93
N PRO A 405 7.39 26.43 20.54
CA PRO A 405 8.71 26.35 21.16
C PRO A 405 9.70 27.42 20.66
N PHE A 406 9.31 28.22 19.65
CA PHE A 406 10.10 29.34 19.18
C PHE A 406 9.72 30.64 19.87
N GLU A 407 10.65 31.57 19.81
CA GLU A 407 10.47 32.94 20.22
C GLU A 407 10.98 33.85 19.10
N LEU A 408 10.10 34.74 18.63
CA LEU A 408 10.50 35.85 17.78
C LEU A 408 11.32 36.83 18.61
N ASP A 409 12.43 37.31 18.05
CA ASP A 409 13.21 38.39 18.66
C ASP A 409 12.33 39.64 18.81
N SER A 410 12.52 40.38 19.90
CA SER A 410 11.73 41.58 20.24
C SER A 410 11.85 42.73 19.23
N ASP A 411 12.84 42.66 18.34
CA ASP A 411 13.26 43.76 17.46
C ASP A 411 12.72 43.62 16.01
N GLN A 412 11.88 42.61 15.74
CA GLN A 412 11.17 42.43 14.45
C GLN A 412 9.66 42.66 14.60
#